data_AF-A0A9D8RMX0-F1
#
_entry.id   AF-A0A9D8RMX0-F1
#
_cell.length_a   1.000
_cell.length_b   1.000
_cell.length_c   1.000
_cell.angle_alpha   90.00
_cell.angle_beta   90.00
_cell.angle_gamma   90.00
#
_symmetry.space_group_name_H-M   'P 1'
#
loop_
_entity.id
_entity.type
_entity.pdbx_description
1 polymer ?
#
loop_
_entity_poly.entity_id
_entity_poly.type
_entity_poly.pdbx_seq_one_letter_code
_entity_poly.pdbx_strand_id
1 'polypeptide(L)'
;ITTGMLWMWGAITAVVSIMDYVLPGYFSKVFGGSKAGITGATLGVFAGLFIGPIGIILGPFAGAVIGEMLNQHRTLDEAVKVGFGSLLSFIVGTGLKLVVAGMMMYYIAQDFVGRIEWPW
;
A
#
# COMPACT_ATOMS: atom_id res chain seq x y z
N ILE A 1 24.69 -0.20 -14.09
CA ILE A 1 23.46 0.60 -14.08
C ILE A 1 23.50 1.57 -15.25
N THR A 2 22.79 1.25 -16.34
CA THR A 2 22.67 2.13 -17.51
C THR A 2 21.59 3.17 -17.27
N THR A 3 21.70 4.37 -17.85
CA THR A 3 20.69 5.45 -17.73
C THR A 3 19.27 4.98 -18.04
N GLY A 4 19.10 4.08 -19.04
CA GLY A 4 17.79 3.50 -19.38
C GLY A 4 17.18 2.61 -18.29
N MET A 5 18.00 1.94 -17.48
CA MET A 5 17.53 1.09 -16.37
C MET A 5 16.96 1.93 -15.23
N LEU A 6 17.54 3.11 -14.96
CA LEU A 6 17.04 4.05 -13.96
C LEU A 6 15.68 4.62 -14.36
N TRP A 7 15.49 5.00 -15.63
CA TRP A 7 14.21 5.48 -16.12
C TRP A 7 13.12 4.40 -16.06
N MET A 8 13.45 3.15 -16.40
CA MET A 8 12.53 2.02 -16.30
C MET A 8 12.10 1.77 -14.85
N TRP A 9 13.05 1.69 -13.91
CA TRP A 9 12.75 1.51 -12.49
C TRP A 9 11.98 2.69 -11.90
N GLY A 10 12.32 3.92 -12.29
CA GLY A 10 11.58 5.13 -11.93
C GLY A 10 10.12 5.08 -12.40
N ALA A 11 9.88 4.63 -13.64
CA ALA A 11 8.53 4.46 -14.17
C ALA A 11 7.75 3.38 -13.41
N ILE A 12 8.38 2.23 -13.10
CA ILE A 12 7.76 1.17 -12.31
C ILE A 12 7.39 1.67 -10.90
N THR A 13 8.30 2.36 -10.22
CA THR A 13 8.03 2.92 -8.88
C THR A 13 6.91 3.97 -8.92
N ALA A 14 6.84 4.79 -9.97
CA ALA A 14 5.76 5.75 -10.14
C ALA A 14 4.40 5.04 -10.27
N VAL A 15 4.32 4.00 -11.09
CA VAL A 15 3.10 3.19 -11.26
C VAL A 15 2.69 2.53 -9.95
N VAL A 16 3.63 1.90 -9.24
CA VAL A 16 3.36 1.25 -7.95
C VAL A 16 2.89 2.26 -6.90
N SER A 17 3.52 3.45 -6.86
CA SER A 17 3.12 4.53 -5.94
C SER A 17 1.69 5.02 -6.22
N ILE A 18 1.29 5.12 -7.50
CA ILE A 18 -0.08 5.45 -7.87
C ILE A 18 -1.03 4.32 -7.45
N MET A 19 -0.65 3.06 -7.69
CA MET A 19 -1.45 1.91 -7.28
C MET A 19 -1.69 1.90 -5.77
N ASP A 20 -0.73 2.30 -4.93
CA ASP A 20 -0.94 2.35 -3.48
C ASP A 20 -1.98 3.39 -3.02
N TYR A 21 -2.22 4.44 -3.81
CA TYR A 21 -3.31 5.37 -3.54
C TYR A 21 -4.67 4.83 -4.00
N VAL A 22 -4.68 4.04 -5.09
CA VAL A 22 -5.91 3.50 -5.68
C VAL A 22 -6.35 2.20 -5.01
N LEU A 23 -5.41 1.38 -4.55
CA LEU A 23 -5.62 0.08 -3.92
C LEU A 23 -6.53 0.15 -2.69
N PRO A 24 -6.33 1.08 -1.72
CA PRO A 24 -7.21 1.20 -0.56
C PRO A 24 -8.65 1.52 -0.95
N GLY A 25 -8.84 2.44 -1.90
CA GLY A 25 -10.16 2.78 -2.41
C GLY A 25 -10.83 1.65 -3.19
N TYR A 26 -10.07 0.96 -4.04
CA TYR A 26 -10.57 -0.15 -4.86
C TYR A 26 -10.95 -1.36 -3.99
N PHE A 27 -10.05 -1.81 -3.12
CA PHE A 27 -10.31 -2.96 -2.25
C PHE A 27 -11.37 -2.64 -1.20
N SER A 28 -11.38 -1.46 -0.60
CA SER A 28 -12.47 -1.08 0.32
C SER A 28 -13.82 -1.15 -0.39
N LYS A 29 -13.91 -0.71 -1.66
CA LYS A 29 -15.13 -0.82 -2.47
C LYS A 29 -15.50 -2.27 -2.83
N VAL A 30 -14.52 -3.13 -3.11
CA VAL A 30 -14.73 -4.58 -3.36
C VAL A 30 -15.29 -5.29 -2.12
N PHE A 31 -14.90 -4.87 -0.92
CA PHE A 31 -15.42 -5.39 0.35
C PHE A 31 -16.70 -4.68 0.83
N GLY A 32 -17.34 -3.86 -0.02
CA GLY A 32 -18.62 -3.20 0.26
C GLY A 32 -18.52 -1.83 0.92
N GLY A 33 -17.34 -1.21 0.93
CA GLY A 33 -17.09 0.09 1.57
C GLY A 33 -17.85 1.24 0.92
N SER A 34 -18.49 2.05 1.76
CA SER A 34 -19.09 3.30 1.33
C SER A 34 -18.04 4.38 1.08
N LYS A 35 -18.46 5.53 0.53
CA LYS A 35 -17.58 6.69 0.37
C LYS A 35 -16.98 7.14 1.71
N ALA A 36 -17.73 7.01 2.80
CA ALA A 36 -17.27 7.37 4.14
C ALA A 36 -16.22 6.38 4.67
N GLY A 37 -16.39 5.07 4.44
CA GLY A 37 -15.39 4.06 4.78
C GLY A 37 -14.08 4.22 3.99
N ILE A 38 -14.15 4.58 2.71
CA ILE A 38 -12.96 4.85 1.88
C ILE A 38 -12.20 6.08 2.41
N THR A 39 -12.90 7.19 2.65
CA THR A 39 -12.26 8.41 3.19
C THR A 39 -11.73 8.18 4.61
N GLY A 40 -12.45 7.41 5.42
CA GLY A 40 -12.02 7.01 6.75
C GLY A 40 -10.75 6.16 6.73
N ALA A 41 -10.65 5.18 5.81
CA ALA A 41 -9.46 4.37 5.62
C ALA A 41 -8.24 5.22 5.25
N THR A 42 -8.41 6.16 4.30
CA THR A 42 -7.33 7.06 3.88
C THR A 42 -6.86 7.96 5.01
N LEU A 43 -7.78 8.59 5.74
CA LEU A 43 -7.45 9.39 6.92
C LEU A 43 -6.82 8.54 8.02
N GLY A 44 -7.26 7.29 8.17
CA GLY A 44 -6.71 6.32 9.10
C GLY A 44 -5.24 6.00 8.84
N VAL A 45 -4.80 5.96 7.58
CA VAL A 45 -3.37 5.81 7.24
C VAL A 45 -2.57 7.04 7.70
N PHE A 46 -3.07 8.24 7.43
CA PHE A 46 -2.39 9.48 7.84
C PHE A 46 -2.32 9.62 9.37
N ALA A 47 -3.42 9.33 10.07
CA ALA A 47 -3.45 9.32 11.53
C ALA A 47 -2.57 8.20 12.11
N GLY A 48 -2.60 7.03 11.49
CA GLY A 48 -1.80 5.86 11.85
C GLY A 48 -0.30 6.10 11.75
N LEU A 49 0.15 6.96 10.84
CA LEU A 49 1.56 7.34 10.69
C LEU A 49 2.16 7.92 11.97
N PHE A 50 1.38 8.66 12.76
CA PHE A 50 1.85 9.28 14.01
C PHE A 50 2.00 8.28 15.17
N ILE A 51 1.35 7.12 15.09
CA ILE A 51 1.40 6.07 16.12
C ILE A 51 2.54 5.07 15.82
N GLY A 52 3.19 5.19 14.66
CA GLY A 52 4.31 4.32 14.24
C GLY A 52 3.84 3.08 13.46
N PRO A 53 4.67 2.03 13.34
CA PRO A 53 4.44 0.92 12.40
C PRO A 53 3.15 0.15 12.67
N ILE A 54 2.75 0.00 13.93
CA ILE A 54 1.49 -0.64 14.32
C ILE A 54 0.29 0.22 13.88
N GLY A 55 0.42 1.54 14.01
CA GLY A 55 -0.60 2.50 13.59
C GLY A 55 -0.80 2.55 12.08
N ILE A 56 0.26 2.35 11.28
CA ILE A 56 0.14 2.33 9.81
C ILE A 56 -0.67 1.11 9.33
N ILE A 57 -0.55 -0.03 10.02
CA ILE A 57 -1.31 -1.25 9.70
C ILE A 57 -2.74 -1.13 10.23
N LEU A 58 -2.92 -0.79 11.51
CA LEU A 58 -4.25 -0.74 12.15
C LEU A 58 -5.04 0.54 11.86
N GLY A 59 -4.37 1.60 11.44
CA GLY A 59 -4.95 2.90 11.08
C GLY A 59 -5.98 2.81 9.96
N PRO A 60 -5.66 2.25 8.77
CA PRO A 60 -6.64 2.03 7.71
C PRO A 60 -7.82 1.15 8.16
N PHE A 61 -7.60 0.13 9.00
CA PHE A 61 -8.68 -0.69 9.57
C PHE A 61 -9.62 0.15 10.43
N ALA A 62 -9.08 0.79 11.47
CA ALA A 62 -9.85 1.58 12.41
C ALA A 62 -10.53 2.76 11.72
N GLY A 63 -9.83 3.43 10.81
CA GLY A 63 -10.37 4.52 10.00
C GLY A 63 -11.51 4.08 9.09
N ALA A 64 -11.39 2.92 8.43
CA ALA A 64 -12.46 2.36 7.61
C ALA A 64 -13.69 1.97 8.44
N VAL A 65 -13.49 1.32 9.59
CA VAL A 65 -14.56 0.91 10.50
C VAL A 65 -15.28 2.13 11.06
N ILE A 66 -14.55 3.13 11.56
CA ILE A 66 -15.14 4.38 12.08
C ILE A 66 -15.86 5.14 10.97
N GLY A 67 -15.26 5.25 9.78
CA GLY A 67 -15.87 5.92 8.63
C GLY A 67 -17.16 5.25 8.16
N GLU A 68 -17.21 3.91 8.19
CA GLU A 68 -18.41 3.16 7.82
C GLU A 68 -19.48 3.20 8.94
N MET A 69 -19.07 3.19 10.22
CA MET A 69 -19.99 3.34 11.37
C MET A 69 -20.64 4.73 11.44
N LEU A 70 -19.92 5.78 11.05
CA LEU A 70 -20.48 7.13 10.95
C LEU A 70 -21.50 7.24 9.81
N ASN A 71 -21.47 6.32 8.85
CA ASN A 71 -22.46 6.24 7.81
C ASN A 71 -23.68 5.45 8.33
N GLN A 72 -24.74 6.17 8.74
CA GLN A 72 -25.94 5.67 9.45
C GLN A 72 -26.70 4.49 8.79
N HIS A 73 -26.28 4.03 7.62
CA HIS A 73 -26.94 2.99 6.82
C HIS A 73 -26.23 1.61 6.88
N ARG A 74 -25.23 1.43 7.75
CA ARG A 74 -24.41 0.20 7.82
C ARG A 74 -24.38 -0.39 9.23
N THR A 75 -24.48 -1.71 9.32
CA THR A 75 -24.31 -2.43 10.58
C THR A 75 -22.83 -2.59 10.93
N LEU A 76 -22.54 -2.81 12.21
CA LEU A 76 -21.18 -3.08 12.70
C LEU A 76 -20.49 -4.24 11.95
N ASP A 77 -21.24 -5.30 11.64
CA ASP A 77 -20.72 -6.46 10.88
C ASP A 77 -20.24 -6.08 9.48
N GLU A 78 -20.93 -5.15 8.82
CA GLU A 78 -20.53 -4.65 7.51
C GLU A 78 -19.33 -3.72 7.62
N ALA A 79 -19.30 -2.84 8.63
CA ALA A 79 -18.16 -1.95 8.88
C ALA A 79 -16.86 -2.75 9.13
N VAL A 80 -16.94 -3.84 9.89
CA VAL A 80 -15.79 -4.73 10.15
C VAL A 80 -15.33 -5.43 8.86
N LYS A 81 -16.25 -5.93 8.02
CA LYS A 81 -15.91 -6.50 6.70
C LYS A 81 -15.16 -5.51 5.81
N VAL A 82 -15.63 -4.26 5.76
CA VAL A 82 -14.99 -3.19 5.00
C VAL A 82 -13.60 -2.87 5.58
N GLY A 83 -13.49 -2.83 6.91
CA GLY A 83 -12.23 -2.71 7.63
C GLY A 83 -11.22 -3.78 7.21
N PHE A 84 -11.61 -5.05 7.21
CA PHE A 84 -10.76 -6.16 6.74
C PHE A 84 -10.35 -5.99 5.27
N GLY A 85 -11.24 -5.49 4.43
CA GLY A 85 -10.91 -5.14 3.04
C GLY A 85 -9.82 -4.07 2.95
N SER A 86 -9.87 -3.05 3.81
CA SER A 86 -8.84 -2.02 3.90
C SER A 86 -7.50 -2.57 4.40
N LEU A 87 -7.50 -3.47 5.39
CA LEU A 87 -6.27 -4.15 5.83
C LEU A 87 -5.66 -4.99 4.74
N LEU A 88 -6.47 -5.78 4.04
CA LEU A 88 -6.01 -6.63 2.96
C LEU A 88 -5.38 -5.78 1.85
N SER A 89 -6.00 -4.65 1.51
CA SER A 89 -5.45 -3.70 0.53
C SER A 89 -4.07 -3.18 0.92
N PHE A 90 -3.88 -2.89 2.21
CA PHE A 90 -2.63 -2.39 2.75
C PHE A 90 -1.54 -3.47 2.71
N ILE A 91 -1.88 -4.71 3.08
CA ILE A 91 -0.97 -5.85 3.01
C ILE A 91 -0.58 -6.13 1.55
N VAL A 92 -1.54 -6.10 0.63
CA VAL A 92 -1.28 -6.34 -0.80
C VAL A 92 -0.42 -5.23 -1.40
N GLY A 93 -0.70 -3.95 -1.12
CA GLY A 93 0.11 -2.82 -1.60
C GLY A 93 1.53 -2.85 -1.04
N THR A 94 1.67 -3.10 0.27
CA THR A 94 2.98 -3.24 0.93
C THR A 94 3.74 -4.44 0.38
N GLY A 95 3.08 -5.57 0.17
CA GLY A 95 3.67 -6.77 -0.42
C GLY A 95 4.19 -6.53 -1.84
N LEU A 96 3.39 -5.85 -2.68
CA LEU A 96 3.80 -5.49 -4.05
C LEU A 96 5.05 -4.60 -4.03
N LYS A 97 5.07 -3.59 -3.15
CA LYS A 97 6.25 -2.74 -2.93
C LYS A 97 7.49 -3.55 -2.52
N LEU A 98 7.35 -4.49 -1.60
CA LEU A 98 8.46 -5.33 -1.15
C LEU A 98 9.00 -6.22 -2.27
N VAL A 99 8.13 -6.79 -3.11
CA VAL A 99 8.55 -7.60 -4.26
C VAL A 99 9.33 -6.74 -5.27
N VAL A 100 8.80 -5.56 -5.62
CA VAL A 100 9.45 -4.65 -6.58
C VAL A 100 10.78 -4.14 -6.02
N ALA A 101 10.83 -3.74 -4.75
CA ALA A 101 12.05 -3.29 -4.08
C ALA A 101 13.09 -4.41 -3.99
N GLY A 102 12.67 -5.64 -3.67
CA GLY A 102 13.53 -6.82 -3.64
C GLY A 102 14.12 -7.14 -5.02
N MET A 103 13.29 -7.08 -6.08
CA MET A 103 13.76 -7.25 -7.46
C MET A 103 14.77 -6.17 -7.84
N MET A 104 14.50 -4.89 -7.56
CA MET A 104 15.48 -3.81 -7.79
C MET A 104 16.80 -4.08 -7.09
N MET A 105 16.74 -4.46 -5.80
CA MET A 105 17.93 -4.72 -5.00
C MET A 105 18.74 -5.89 -5.58
N TYR A 106 18.08 -6.95 -6.04
CA TYR A 106 18.73 -8.08 -6.70
C TYR A 106 19.46 -7.66 -7.99
N TYR A 107 18.79 -6.93 -8.88
CA TYR A 107 19.39 -6.48 -10.14
C TYR A 107 20.56 -5.51 -9.91
N ILE A 108 20.45 -4.61 -8.93
CA ILE A 108 21.55 -3.71 -8.56
C ILE A 108 22.71 -4.49 -7.95
N ALA A 109 22.44 -5.48 -7.09
CA ALA A 109 23.47 -6.32 -6.49
C ALA A 109 24.23 -7.12 -7.54
N GLN A 110 23.55 -7.69 -8.55
CA GLN A 110 24.22 -8.39 -9.65
C GLN A 110 25.08 -7.45 -10.51
N ASP A 111 24.57 -6.26 -10.84
CA ASP A 111 25.35 -5.26 -11.59
C ASP A 111 26.56 -4.76 -10.79
N PHE A 112 26.45 -4.70 -9.46
CA PHE A 112 27.55 -4.34 -8.57
C PHE A 112 28.60 -5.44 -8.45
N VAL A 113 28.19 -6.70 -8.28
CA VAL A 113 29.09 -7.88 -8.26
C VAL A 113 29.80 -8.04 -9.60
N GLY A 114 29.10 -7.91 -10.72
CA GLY A 114 29.71 -7.97 -12.06
C GLY A 114 30.74 -6.87 -12.33
N ARG A 115 30.64 -5.71 -11.65
CA ARG A 115 31.66 -4.65 -11.69
C ARG A 115 32.87 -4.94 -10.80
N ILE A 116 32.70 -5.76 -9.75
CA ILE A 116 33.78 -6.14 -8.83
C ILE A 116 34.59 -7.32 -9.36
N GLU A 117 34.00 -8.19 -10.18
CA GLU A 117 34.70 -9.35 -10.78
C GLU A 117 35.53 -9.01 -12.02
N TRP A 118 35.44 -7.77 -12.54
CA TRP A 118 36.23 -7.27 -13.68
C TRP A 118 37.31 -6.20 -13.34
N PRO A 119 38.21 -6.35 -12.33
CA PRO A 119 39.27 -5.38 -12.06
C PRO A 119 40.63 -5.69 -12.73
N TRP A 120 40.75 -6.75 -13.55
CA TRP A 120 41.98 -7.05 -14.30
C TRP A 120 41.70 -7.57 -15.71
#